data_AF-A0A969WYK8-F1
#
_entry.id   AF-A0A969WYK8-F1
#
_cell.length_a   1.000
_cell.length_b   1.000
_cell.length_c   1.000
_cell.angle_alpha   90.00
_cell.angle_beta   90.00
_cell.angle_gamma   90.00
#
_symmetry.space_group_name_H-M   'P 1'
#
loop_
_entity.id
_entity.type
_entity.pdbx_description
1 polymer ?
#
loop_
_entity_poly.entity_id
_entity_poly.type
_entity_poly.pdbx_seq_one_letter_code
_entity_poly.pdbx_strand_id
1 'polypeptide(L)' 'PGWFPSHMTQDSLGTNEGGYLVMIPMKRFGGVDELKAATLFLASPGASYVTGVILSVDGGYVAM' A
#
# COMPACT_ATOMS: atom_id res chain seq x y z
N PRO A 1 1.63 -3.52 -3.10
CA PRO A 1 0.84 -2.45 -2.47
C PRO A 1 -0.45 -3.06 -1.92
N GLY A 2 -0.98 -2.53 -0.81
CA GLY A 2 -2.27 -2.94 -0.25
C GLY A 2 -3.44 -2.25 -0.95
N TRP A 3 -4.48 -1.93 -0.18
CA TRP A 3 -5.70 -1.28 -0.68
C TRP A 3 -5.52 0.23 -0.81
N PHE A 4 -5.61 0.74 -2.04
CA PHE A 4 -5.57 2.17 -2.39
C PHE A 4 -6.80 2.51 -3.23
N PRO A 5 -7.46 3.67 -3.04
CA PRO A 5 -8.51 4.14 -3.94
C PRO A 5 -7.93 4.46 -5.32
N SER A 6 -8.44 3.79 -6.36
CA SER A 6 -8.03 3.98 -7.75
C SER A 6 -9.10 3.44 -8.69
N HIS A 7 -8.99 3.72 -9.99
CA HIS A 7 -9.87 3.11 -10.98
C HIS A 7 -9.84 1.57 -10.96
N MET A 8 -8.70 0.97 -10.59
CA MET A 8 -8.54 -0.49 -10.53
C MET A 8 -9.26 -1.13 -9.33
N THR A 9 -9.51 -0.37 -8.27
CA THR A 9 -10.04 -0.86 -7.00
C THR A 9 -11.44 -0.33 -6.70
N GLN A 10 -12.00 0.49 -7.59
CA GLN A 10 -13.25 1.21 -7.39
C GLN A 10 -14.43 0.26 -7.11
N ASP A 11 -14.56 -0.82 -7.87
CA ASP A 11 -15.64 -1.81 -7.70
C ASP A 11 -15.48 -2.63 -6.41
N SER A 12 -14.25 -3.02 -6.08
CA SER A 12 -13.94 -3.80 -4.88
C SER A 12 -14.17 -2.99 -3.60
N LEU A 13 -13.71 -1.73 -3.57
CA LEU A 13 -13.86 -0.87 -2.40
C LEU A 13 -15.31 -0.46 -2.16
N GLY A 14 -16.11 -0.27 -3.22
CA GLY A 14 -17.51 0.08 -3.10
C GLY A 14 -18.43 -1.04 -2.57
N THR A 15 -17.99 -2.29 -2.62
CA THR A 15 -18.82 -3.46 -2.27
C THR A 15 -18.55 -4.05 -0.89
N ASN A 16 -17.33 -3.93 -0.36
CA ASN A 16 -16.97 -4.51 0.94
C ASN A 16 -15.89 -3.70 1.68
N GLU A 17 -16.06 -2.38 1.73
CA GLU A 17 -15.11 -1.45 2.35
C GLU A 17 -14.76 -1.86 3.80
N GLY A 18 -15.78 -2.15 4.61
CA GLY A 18 -15.63 -2.51 6.02
C GLY A 18 -14.83 -3.79 6.23
N GLY A 19 -15.00 -4.80 5.39
CA GLY A 19 -14.26 -6.05 5.48
C GLY A 19 -12.76 -5.85 5.30
N TYR A 20 -12.35 -5.02 4.33
CA TYR A 20 -10.94 -4.73 4.11
C TYR A 20 -10.33 -3.91 5.23
N LEU A 21 -11.05 -2.91 5.76
CA LEU A 21 -10.56 -2.08 6.86
C LEU A 21 -10.31 -2.88 8.15
N VAL A 22 -11.11 -3.92 8.42
CA VAL A 22 -10.87 -4.81 9.57
C VAL A 22 -9.53 -5.54 9.45
N MET A 23 -9.15 -5.92 8.23
CA MET A 23 -7.90 -6.65 7.97
C MET A 23 -6.67 -5.75 7.88
N ILE A 24 -6.83 -4.43 7.72
CA ILE A 24 -5.69 -3.50 7.68
C ILE A 24 -5.38 -3.01 9.11
N PRO A 25 -4.15 -3.20 9.64
CA PRO A 25 -3.80 -2.72 10.99
C PRO A 25 -4.00 -1.23 11.17
N MET A 26 -3.63 -0.42 10.17
CA MET A 26 -3.80 1.04 10.19
C MET A 26 -5.26 1.51 10.03
N LYS A 27 -6.22 0.60 9.83
CA LYS A 27 -7.67 0.91 9.72
C LYS A 27 -8.02 1.99 8.70
N ARG A 28 -7.24 2.09 7.62
CA ARG A 28 -7.48 3.00 6.50
C ARG A 28 -6.87 2.46 5.22
N PHE A 29 -7.38 2.93 4.10
CA PHE A 29 -6.72 2.74 2.81
C PHE A 29 -5.50 3.65 2.66
N GLY A 30 -4.59 3.22 1.79
CA GLY A 30 -3.41 4.00 1.44
C GLY A 30 -3.78 5.23 0.59
N GLY A 31 -3.10 6.34 0.84
CA GLY A 31 -3.15 7.54 0.01
C GLY A 31 -2.12 7.49 -1.11
N VAL A 32 -2.42 8.15 -2.23
CA VAL A 32 -1.55 8.12 -3.44
C VAL A 32 -0.10 8.54 -3.14
N ASP A 33 0.10 9.48 -2.21
CA ASP A 33 1.43 10.01 -1.90
C ASP A 33 2.30 9.02 -1.11
N GLU A 34 1.70 8.08 -0.37
CA GLU A 34 2.44 7.04 0.35
C GLU A 34 3.09 6.04 -0.62
N LEU A 35 2.36 5.65 -1.67
CA LEU A 35 2.89 4.77 -2.71
C LEU A 35 3.96 5.48 -3.55
N LYS A 36 3.75 6.78 -3.87
CA LYS A 36 4.76 7.60 -4.56
C LYS A 36 6.04 7.69 -3.76
N ALA A 37 5.95 7.98 -2.45
CA ALA A 37 7.12 8.13 -1.58
C ALA A 37 7.94 6.84 -1.52
N ALA A 38 7.29 5.69 -1.35
CA ALA A 38 7.98 4.39 -1.35
C ALA A 38 8.65 4.08 -2.70
N THR A 39 7.97 4.41 -3.81
CA THR A 39 8.54 4.25 -5.16
C THR A 39 9.75 5.15 -5.36
N LEU A 40 9.65 6.43 -4.95
CA LEU A 40 10.75 7.38 -5.02
C LEU A 40 11.94 6.95 -4.17
N PHE A 41 11.70 6.41 -2.97
CA PHE A 41 12.77 5.85 -2.13
C PHE A 41 13.54 4.76 -2.88
N LEU A 42 12.85 3.75 -3.42
CA LEU A 42 13.47 2.65 -4.16
C LEU A 42 14.20 3.10 -5.43
N ALA A 43 13.74 4.18 -6.07
CA ALA A 43 14.39 4.77 -7.23
C ALA A 43 15.53 5.74 -6.87
N SER A 44 15.65 6.14 -5.60
CA SER A 44 16.62 7.15 -5.16
C SER A 44 18.00 6.55 -4.85
N PRO A 45 19.06 7.39 -4.79
CA PRO A 45 20.36 6.97 -4.26
C PRO A 45 20.32 6.39 -2.83
N GLY A 46 19.29 6.72 -2.05
CA GLY A 46 19.08 6.19 -0.69
C GLY A 46 18.82 4.68 -0.67
N ALA A 47 18.42 4.08 -1.79
CA ALA A 47 18.22 2.64 -1.94
C ALA A 47 19.40 1.94 -2.63
N SER A 48 20.57 2.58 -2.75
CA SER A 48 21.73 2.07 -3.51
C SER A 48 22.26 0.69 -3.07
N TYR A 49 21.92 0.23 -1.86
CA TYR A 49 22.27 -1.12 -1.37
C TYR A 49 21.03 -1.95 -0.99
N VAL A 50 19.84 -1.54 -1.44
CA VAL A 50 18.57 -2.22 -1.22
C VAL A 50 18.17 -2.91 -2.53
N THR A 51 18.38 -4.22 -2.61
CA THR A 51 18.08 -5.02 -3.81
C THR A 51 17.51 -6.39 -3.43
N GLY A 52 16.71 -6.97 -4.32
CA GLY A 52 16.10 -8.30 -4.10
C GLY A 52 15.03 -8.34 -3.01
N VAL A 53 14.53 -7.18 -2.56
CA VAL A 53 13.52 -7.08 -1.49
C VAL A 53 12.17 -6.60 -2.03
N ILE A 54 11.11 -6.99 -1.34
CA ILE A 54 9.75 -6.50 -1.57
C ILE A 54 9.42 -5.53 -0.44
N LEU A 55 9.18 -4.27 -0.77
CA LEU A 55 8.72 -3.27 0.19
C LEU A 55 7.18 -3.25 0.22
N SER A 56 6.59 -3.79 1.28
CA SER A 56 5.15 -3.72 1.49
C SER A 56 4.71 -2.30 1.83
N VAL A 57 3.73 -1.80 1.06
CA VAL A 57 3.06 -0.52 1.29
C VAL A 57 1.57 -0.81 1.35
N ASP A 58 1.09 -1.23 2.51
CA ASP A 58 -0.24 -1.85 2.63
C ASP A 58 -0.94 -1.61 3.98
N GLY A 59 -0.45 -0.67 4.79
CA GLY A 59 -0.98 -0.41 6.12
C GLY A 59 -0.80 -1.57 7.11
N GLY A 60 0.10 -2.51 6.81
CA GLY A 60 0.42 -3.70 7.61
C GLY A 60 -0.42 -4.94 7.29
N TYR A 61 -1.17 -4.93 6.19
CA TYR A 61 -2.10 -6.01 5.82
C TYR A 61 -1.42 -7.39 5.76
N VAL A 62 -0.24 -7.50 5.16
CA VAL A 62 0.47 -8.80 5.04
C VAL A 62 1.26 -9.20 6.30
N ALA A 63 1.32 -8.35 7.31
CA ALA A 63 2.04 -8.60 8.56
C ALA A 63 1.13 -9.08 9.71
N MET A 64 -0.17 -9.22 9.43
CA MET A 64 -1.16 -9.81 10.35
C MET A 64 -1.14 -11.34 10.34
#